data_AF-A0A9X2UUV3-F1
#
_entry.id   AF-A0A9X2UUV3-F1
#
_cell.length_a   1.000
_cell.length_b   1.000
_cell.length_c   1.000
_cell.angle_alpha   90.00
_cell.angle_beta   90.00
_cell.angle_gamma   90.00
#
_symmetry.space_group_name_H-M   'P 1'
#
loop_
_entity.id
_entity.type
_entity.pdbx_description
1 polymer ?
#
loop_
_entity_poly.entity_id
_entity_poly.type
_entity_poly.pdbx_seq_one_letter_code
_entity_poly.pdbx_strand_id
1 'polypeptide(L)'
;MSALPDGEYLLTNVQWRRQDRDGAFRPLHGFTTGHLVAEGGGVQAQARFNDQFLSNRFSDLESDDIPVVLRVRLLERDGPYTLLCDAPALDRAGASYQLQVNGDVADAETAASRG
;
A
#
# COMPACT_ATOMS: atom_id res chain seq x y z
N MET A 1 -13.29 5.32 12.43
CA MET A 1 -11.86 5.39 12.84
C MET A 1 -11.35 6.75 12.40
N SER A 2 -10.49 7.39 13.19
CA SER A 2 -9.99 8.74 12.90
C SER A 2 -9.19 8.75 11.60
N ALA A 3 -9.39 9.78 10.78
CA ALA A 3 -8.48 10.13 9.69
C ALA A 3 -7.02 10.02 10.18
N LEU A 4 -6.16 9.42 9.35
CA LEU A 4 -4.74 9.35 9.67
C LEU A 4 -4.20 10.79 9.74
N PRO A 5 -3.67 11.25 10.89
CA PRO A 5 -3.18 12.62 10.99
C PRO A 5 -2.05 12.87 10.01
N ASP A 6 -1.91 14.12 9.55
CA ASP A 6 -0.77 14.50 8.73
C ASP A 6 0.55 14.20 9.45
N GLY A 7 1.53 13.72 8.70
CA GLY A 7 2.85 13.35 9.22
C GLY A 7 3.49 12.17 8.49
N GLU A 8 4.69 11.83 8.94
CA GLU A 8 5.46 10.70 8.42
C GLU A 8 5.41 9.52 9.40
N TYR A 9 5.24 8.32 8.84
CA TYR A 9 5.05 7.09 9.59
C TYR A 9 5.94 5.98 9.05
N LEU A 10 6.48 5.16 9.95
CA LEU A 10 7.17 3.93 9.55
C LEU A 10 6.18 2.78 9.38
N LEU A 11 6.31 2.07 8.26
CA LEU A 11 5.52 0.87 7.97
C LEU A 11 6.12 -0.33 8.71
N THR A 12 5.29 -1.05 9.46
CA THR A 12 5.69 -2.29 10.16
C THR A 12 5.13 -3.54 9.49
N ASN A 13 4.08 -3.40 8.69
CA ASN A 13 3.51 -4.46 7.89
C ASN A 13 2.77 -3.87 6.70
N VAL A 14 2.89 -4.51 5.54
CA VAL A 14 2.18 -4.15 4.32
C VAL A 14 1.53 -5.39 3.74
N GLN A 15 0.23 -5.31 3.49
CA GLN A 15 -0.52 -6.27 2.70
C GLN A 15 -1.18 -5.54 1.54
N TRP A 16 -1.45 -6.25 0.46
CA TRP A 16 -2.00 -5.67 -0.75
C TRP A 16 -3.03 -6.59 -1.41
N ARG A 17 -3.92 -5.99 -2.17
CA ARG A 17 -4.75 -6.66 -3.16
C ARG A 17 -5.02 -5.71 -4.33
N ARG A 18 -5.53 -6.22 -5.42
CA ARG A 18 -6.06 -5.38 -6.49
C ARG A 18 -7.40 -4.76 -6.09
N GLN A 19 -7.66 -3.57 -6.59
CA GLN A 19 -8.93 -2.86 -6.35
C GLN A 19 -10.02 -3.28 -7.33
N ASP A 20 -9.65 -3.67 -8.55
CA ASP A 20 -10.58 -3.99 -9.65
C ASP A 20 -11.19 -5.40 -9.58
N ARG A 21 -10.71 -6.25 -8.67
CA ARG A 21 -11.23 -7.59 -8.44
C ARG A 21 -11.33 -7.88 -6.96
N ASP A 22 -12.38 -8.59 -6.58
CA ASP A 22 -12.50 -9.03 -5.21
C ASP A 22 -11.51 -10.16 -4.91
N GLY A 23 -10.94 -10.13 -3.71
CA GLY A 23 -9.84 -11.01 -3.35
C GLY A 23 -9.22 -10.69 -2.00
N ALA A 24 -8.61 -11.71 -1.39
CA ALA A 24 -7.96 -11.59 -0.11
C ALA A 24 -6.67 -10.74 -0.18
N PHE A 25 -6.39 -10.02 0.90
CA PHE A 25 -5.11 -9.35 1.09
C PHE A 25 -3.98 -10.36 1.16
N ARG A 26 -2.90 -10.09 0.42
CA ARG A 26 -1.66 -10.88 0.41
C ARG A 26 -0.55 -10.06 1.07
N PRO A 27 0.37 -10.70 1.81
CA PRO A 27 1.51 -9.97 2.36
C PRO A 27 2.39 -9.41 1.23
N LEU A 28 3.00 -8.25 1.48
CA LEU A 28 4.16 -7.80 0.70
C LEU A 28 5.36 -8.67 1.09
N HIS A 29 5.45 -9.85 0.49
CA HIS A 29 6.46 -10.84 0.84
C HIS A 29 7.87 -10.28 0.60
N GLY A 30 8.78 -10.53 1.55
CA GLY A 30 10.11 -9.96 1.51
C GLY A 30 10.20 -8.48 1.91
N PHE A 31 9.13 -7.89 2.47
CA PHE A 31 9.14 -6.53 3.01
C PHE A 31 10.25 -6.34 4.05
N THR A 32 11.01 -5.26 3.91
CA THR A 32 12.12 -4.93 4.82
C THR A 32 11.91 -3.62 5.55
N THR A 33 11.52 -2.57 4.82
CA THR A 33 11.29 -1.24 5.38
C THR A 33 10.34 -0.47 4.48
N GLY A 34 9.67 0.53 5.03
CA GLY A 34 8.84 1.43 4.28
C GLY A 34 8.38 2.58 5.16
N HIS A 35 7.89 3.62 4.50
CA HIS A 35 7.33 4.79 5.13
C HIS A 35 6.04 5.20 4.43
N LEU A 36 5.23 5.94 5.16
CA LEU A 36 4.00 6.54 4.68
C LEU A 36 3.99 8.01 5.10
N VAL A 37 3.74 8.89 4.14
CA VAL A 37 3.50 10.32 4.38
C VAL A 37 2.01 10.56 4.19
N ALA A 38 1.36 11.15 5.19
CA ALA A 38 -0.01 11.63 5.10
C ALA A 38 0.03 13.17 5.10
N GLU A 39 -0.62 13.79 4.11
CA GLU A 39 -0.66 15.25 3.99
C GLU A 39 -1.93 15.68 3.25
N GLY A 40 -2.69 16.61 3.83
CA GLY A 40 -3.81 17.25 3.13
C GLY A 40 -4.93 16.29 2.72
N GLY A 41 -5.08 15.17 3.43
CA GLY A 41 -6.07 14.13 3.15
C GLY A 41 -5.59 13.01 2.22
N GLY A 42 -4.46 13.20 1.54
CA GLY A 42 -3.82 12.17 0.71
C GLY A 42 -2.73 11.40 1.47
N VAL A 43 -2.32 10.27 0.89
CA VAL A 43 -1.18 9.48 1.35
C VAL A 43 -0.24 9.12 0.22
N GLN A 44 1.05 9.10 0.54
CA GLN A 44 2.08 8.49 -0.28
C GLN A 44 2.77 7.40 0.56
N ALA A 45 2.80 6.18 0.06
CA ALA A 45 3.51 5.07 0.72
C ALA A 45 4.62 4.53 -0.16
N GLN A 46 5.77 4.25 0.46
CA GLN A 46 6.90 3.60 -0.17
C GLN A 46 7.31 2.38 0.65
N ALA A 47 7.54 1.25 -0.01
CA ALA A 47 7.92 0.01 0.65
C ALA A 47 8.98 -0.74 -0.15
N ARG A 48 10.04 -1.17 0.53
CA ARG A 48 11.09 -2.01 -0.03
C ARG A 48 10.81 -3.48 0.26
N PHE A 49 10.99 -4.32 -0.76
CA PHE A 49 10.86 -5.76 -0.64
C PHE A 49 11.84 -6.51 -1.55
N ASN A 50 12.09 -7.80 -1.31
CA ASN A 50 13.10 -8.59 -2.03
C ASN A 50 12.54 -9.84 -2.77
N ASP A 51 11.24 -9.86 -3.06
CA ASP A 51 10.58 -10.97 -3.76
C ASP A 51 10.46 -10.69 -5.27
N GLN A 52 11.11 -11.51 -6.11
CA GLN A 52 11.09 -11.37 -7.57
C GLN A 52 9.76 -11.76 -8.21
N PHE A 53 9.02 -12.73 -7.67
CA PHE A 53 7.72 -13.07 -8.22
C PHE A 53 6.73 -11.93 -7.99
N LEU A 54 6.84 -11.30 -6.83
CA LEU A 54 6.01 -10.16 -6.47
C LEU A 54 6.38 -8.92 -7.28
N SER A 55 7.67 -8.70 -7.59
CA SER A 55 8.08 -7.62 -8.48
C SER A 55 7.46 -7.74 -9.87
N ASN A 56 7.46 -8.94 -10.46
CA ASN A 56 6.84 -9.16 -11.76
C ASN A 56 5.35 -8.81 -11.72
N ARG A 57 4.63 -9.22 -10.66
CA ARG A 57 3.23 -8.87 -10.51
C ARG A 57 3.01 -7.36 -10.40
N PHE A 58 3.80 -6.64 -9.61
CA PHE A 58 3.63 -5.19 -9.50
C PHE A 58 3.99 -4.46 -10.79
N SER A 59 4.98 -4.95 -11.54
CA SER A 59 5.30 -4.42 -12.87
C SER A 59 4.15 -4.60 -13.87
N ASP A 60 3.45 -5.74 -13.81
CA ASP A 60 2.23 -5.95 -14.61
C ASP A 60 1.14 -4.93 -14.23
N LEU A 61 0.93 -4.70 -12.93
CA LEU A 61 -0.09 -3.73 -12.45
C LEU A 61 0.25 -2.29 -12.80
N GLU A 62 1.52 -1.92 -12.74
CA GLU A 62 2.02 -0.63 -13.21
C GLU A 62 1.75 -0.45 -14.71
N SER A 63 2.10 -1.46 -15.51
CA SER A 63 1.96 -1.41 -16.97
C SER A 63 0.50 -1.34 -17.43
N ASP A 64 -0.39 -2.03 -16.71
CA ASP A 64 -1.82 -2.08 -17.01
C ASP A 64 -2.63 -0.96 -16.32
N ASP A 65 -1.97 -0.06 -15.59
CA ASP A 65 -2.59 1.02 -14.79
C ASP A 65 -3.69 0.50 -13.83
N ILE A 66 -3.40 -0.60 -13.13
CA ILE A 66 -4.36 -1.26 -12.24
C ILE A 66 -4.20 -0.78 -10.80
N PRO A 67 -5.22 -0.13 -10.21
CA PRO A 67 -5.17 0.34 -8.84
C PRO A 67 -5.14 -0.80 -7.81
N VAL A 68 -4.53 -0.51 -6.66
CA VAL A 68 -4.34 -1.45 -5.56
C VAL A 68 -4.92 -0.93 -4.26
N VAL A 69 -5.31 -1.84 -3.39
CA VAL A 69 -5.66 -1.53 -2.00
C VAL A 69 -4.54 -2.03 -1.12
N LEU A 70 -3.95 -1.13 -0.32
CA LEU A 70 -3.00 -1.51 0.71
C LEU A 70 -3.67 -1.61 2.07
N ARG A 71 -3.27 -2.59 2.86
CA ARG A 71 -3.55 -2.66 4.29
C ARG A 71 -2.22 -2.60 5.02
N VAL A 72 -2.00 -1.51 5.74
CA VAL A 72 -0.72 -1.21 6.37
C VAL A 72 -0.85 -1.16 7.88
N ARG A 73 0.24 -1.45 8.59
CA ARG A 73 0.39 -1.13 10.02
C ARG A 73 1.50 -0.10 10.16
N LEU A 74 1.28 0.87 11.04
CA LEU A 74 2.23 1.94 11.31
C LEU A 74 2.89 1.71 12.67
N LEU A 75 4.15 2.08 12.80
CA LEU A 75 4.86 2.06 14.08
C LEU A 75 4.16 3.03 15.06
N GLU A 76 4.06 2.65 16.34
CA GLU A 76 3.46 3.48 17.40
C GLU A 76 2.00 3.92 17.17
N ARG A 77 1.26 3.23 16.30
CA ARG A 77 -0.16 3.45 16.06
C ARG A 77 -0.95 2.16 16.18
N ASP A 78 -2.18 2.29 16.66
CA ASP A 78 -3.07 1.16 16.85
C ASP A 78 -3.83 0.81 15.58
N GLY A 79 -3.80 -0.49 15.26
CA GLY A 79 -4.62 -1.07 14.21
C GLY A 79 -4.06 -0.93 12.78
N PRO A 80 -4.66 -1.64 11.82
CA PRO A 80 -4.33 -1.51 10.42
C PRO A 80 -5.09 -0.34 9.77
N TYR A 81 -4.43 0.35 8.84
CA TYR A 81 -5.01 1.36 7.97
C TYR A 81 -5.20 0.76 6.58
N THR A 82 -6.32 1.09 5.93
CA THR A 82 -6.58 0.69 4.54
C THR A 82 -6.39 1.90 3.65
N LEU A 83 -5.60 1.77 2.60
CA LEU A 83 -5.30 2.81 1.62
C LEU A 83 -5.91 2.37 0.28
N LEU A 84 -6.69 3.24 -0.34
CA LEU A 84 -7.13 3.08 -1.73
C LEU A 84 -6.11 3.81 -2.59
N CYS A 85 -5.38 3.06 -3.40
CA CYS A 85 -4.25 3.60 -4.13
C CYS A 85 -4.45 3.49 -5.64
N ASP A 86 -3.82 4.41 -6.34
CA ASP A 86 -3.63 4.31 -7.79
C ASP A 86 -2.75 3.11 -8.15
N ALA A 87 -2.48 2.94 -9.44
CA ALA A 87 -1.54 1.94 -9.90
C ALA A 87 -0.18 2.12 -9.21
N PRO A 88 0.44 1.04 -8.73
CA PRO A 88 1.75 1.13 -8.11
C PRO A 88 2.82 1.47 -9.14
N ALA A 89 3.83 2.23 -8.72
CA ALA A 89 5.08 2.36 -9.44
C ALA A 89 6.15 1.45 -8.82
N LEU A 90 6.91 0.75 -9.66
CA LEU A 90 7.91 -0.21 -9.20
C LEU A 90 9.31 0.13 -9.72
N ASP A 91 10.20 0.49 -8.81
CA ASP A 91 11.60 0.75 -9.11
C ASP A 91 12.52 -0.38 -8.66
N ARG A 92 13.56 -0.64 -9.45
CA ARG A 92 14.66 -1.50 -9.02
C ARG A 92 15.58 -0.73 -8.06
N ALA A 93 15.77 -1.26 -6.85
CA ALA A 93 16.60 -0.67 -5.81
C ALA A 93 17.74 -1.62 -5.39
N GLY A 94 18.78 -1.73 -6.22
CA GLY A 94 19.92 -2.62 -5.98
C GLY A 94 19.51 -4.10 -6.04
N ALA A 95 19.62 -4.81 -4.91
CA ALA A 95 19.17 -6.20 -4.76
C ALA A 95 17.70 -6.32 -4.34
N SER A 96 16.99 -5.20 -4.19
CA SER A 96 15.59 -5.12 -3.77
C SER A 96 14.75 -4.38 -4.80
N TYR A 97 13.45 -4.28 -4.53
CA TYR A 97 12.48 -3.50 -5.28
C TYR A 97 11.85 -2.46 -4.36
N GLN A 98 11.50 -1.31 -4.90
CA GLN A 98 10.79 -0.26 -4.20
C GLN A 98 9.41 -0.09 -4.85
N LEU A 99 8.38 -0.38 -4.07
CA LEU A 99 7.00 -0.09 -4.41
C LEU A 99 6.69 1.34 -3.97
N GLN A 100 6.10 2.14 -4.86
CA GLN A 100 5.56 3.46 -4.53
C GLN A 100 4.09 3.49 -4.89
N VAL A 101 3.26 4.04 -4.00
CA VAL A 101 1.83 4.26 -4.26
C VAL A 101 1.40 5.61 -3.72
N ASN A 102 0.44 6.22 -4.41
CA ASN A 102 -0.30 7.38 -3.93
C ASN A 102 -1.77 6.98 -3.78
N GLY A 103 -2.49 7.64 -2.89
CA GLY A 103 -3.90 7.36 -2.68
C GLY A 103 -4.49 8.07 -1.48
N ASP A 104 -5.58 7.51 -0.95
CA ASP A 104 -6.32 8.05 0.19
C ASP A 104 -6.52 6.98 1.27
N VAL A 105 -6.70 7.42 2.53
CA VAL A 105 -7.10 6.51 3.61
C VAL A 105 -8.59 6.19 3.47
N ALA A 106 -8.92 4.90 3.37
CA ALA A 106 -10.31 4.46 3.32
C ALA A 106 -10.98 4.63 4.68
N ASP A 107 -12.10 5.35 4.73
CA ASP A 107 -12.99 5.32 5.89
C ASP A 107 -13.68 3.96 6.01
N ALA A 108 -13.87 3.49 7.24
CA ALA A 108 -14.48 2.20 7.54
C ALA A 108 -15.92 2.08 6.98
N GLU A 109 -16.63 3.19 6.77
CA GLU A 109 -18.00 3.19 6.24
C GLU A 109 -18.07 2.86 4.74
N THR A 110 -17.05 3.18 3.94
CA THR A 110 -17.11 2.95 2.48
C THR A 110 -16.83 1.50 2.09
N ALA A 111 -16.19 0.72 2.96
CA ALA A 111 -15.91 -0.70 2.70
C ALA A 111 -17.16 -1.61 2.80
N ALA A 112 -18.22 -1.15 3.49
CA ALA A 112 -19.44 -1.92 3.68
C ALA A 112 -20.53 -1.65 2.61
N SER A 113 -20.43 -0.54 1.87
CA SER A 113 -21.48 -0.12 0.91
C SER A 113 -21.26 -0.61 -0.52
N ARG A 114 -20.27 -1.48 -0.77
CA ARG A 114 -20.03 -2.13 -2.07
C ARG A 114 -20.03 -3.67 -2.00
N GLY A 115 -20.63 -4.23 -0.96
CA GLY A 115 -20.91 -5.66 -0.83
C GLY A 115 -22.30 -6.03 -1.32
#